data_AF-A0A314ZME2-F1
#
_entry.id   AF-A0A314ZME2-F1
#
_cell.length_a   1.000
_cell.length_b   1.000
_cell.length_c   1.000
_cell.angle_alpha   90.00
_cell.angle_beta   90.00
_cell.angle_gamma   90.00
#
_symmetry.space_group_name_H-M   'P 1'
#
loop_
_entity.id
_entity.type
_entity.pdbx_description
1 polymer ?
#
loop_
_entity_poly.entity_id
_entity_poly.type
_entity_poly.pdbx_seq_one_letter_code
_entity_poly.pdbx_strand_id
1 'polypeptide(L)'
;MLLAFYYCRNLFLGTEQPAVSSGLSLTSQMVTFRFHQYQVVGRALPSEKDEHPKIYRMKLWATNEVRAKSKFWYFLRKLKKVKSSNGQVLAINEIFEKSPTTIKNYGWSAVKR
;
A
#
# COMPACT_ATOMS: atom_id res chain seq x y z
N MET A 1 -17.61 -11.32 -8.51
CA MET A 1 -16.13 -11.40 -8.47
C MET A 1 -15.41 -10.35 -9.34
N LEU A 2 -16.07 -9.76 -10.35
CA LEU A 2 -15.52 -8.66 -11.17
C LEU A 2 -15.62 -7.26 -10.52
N LEU A 3 -16.48 -7.07 -9.52
CA LEU A 3 -16.72 -5.77 -8.88
C LEU A 3 -15.54 -5.25 -8.03
N ALA A 4 -14.71 -6.13 -7.46
CA ALA A 4 -13.55 -5.71 -6.64
C ALA A 4 -12.36 -5.21 -7.48
N PHE A 5 -12.20 -5.72 -8.71
CA PHE A 5 -11.24 -5.15 -9.66
C PHE A 5 -11.73 -3.80 -10.20
N TYR A 6 -13.05 -3.64 -10.35
CA TYR A 6 -13.65 -2.39 -10.83
C TYR A 6 -13.52 -1.25 -9.81
N TYR A 7 -13.67 -1.50 -8.51
CA TYR A 7 -13.50 -0.44 -7.51
C TYR A 7 -12.06 0.07 -7.40
N CYS A 8 -11.07 -0.75 -7.73
CA CYS A 8 -9.65 -0.34 -7.75
C CYS A 8 -9.25 0.36 -9.06
N ARG A 9 -10.11 0.36 -10.08
CA ARG A 9 -9.96 1.09 -11.35
C ARG A 9 -10.86 2.34 -11.42
N ASN A 10 -11.97 2.37 -10.68
CA ASN A 10 -12.90 3.50 -10.61
C ASN A 10 -12.63 4.50 -9.49
N LEU A 11 -11.66 4.26 -8.61
CA LEU A 11 -11.14 5.28 -7.68
C LEU A 11 -9.86 5.93 -8.23
N PHE A 12 -9.83 6.18 -9.55
CA PHE A 12 -8.76 6.89 -10.25
C PHE A 12 -9.29 7.89 -11.30
N LEU A 13 -10.59 8.19 -11.25
CA LEU A 13 -11.23 9.23 -12.07
C LEU A 13 -12.14 10.03 -11.14
N GLY A 14 -11.57 11.01 -10.44
CA GLY A 14 -12.36 11.84 -9.51
C GLY A 14 -11.55 12.58 -8.48
N THR A 15 -10.49 13.27 -8.88
CA THR A 15 -10.09 14.50 -8.19
C THR A 15 -9.98 15.56 -9.26
N GLU A 16 -11.06 16.32 -9.41
CA GLU A 16 -11.13 17.56 -10.17
C GLU A 16 -9.94 18.44 -9.78
N GLN A 17 -9.14 18.83 -10.76
CA GLN A 17 -8.28 20.00 -10.63
C GLN A 17 -9.07 21.19 -11.16
N PRO A 18 -9.21 22.30 -10.40
CA PRO A 18 -9.85 23.49 -10.92
C PRO A 18 -9.01 24.05 -12.07
N ALA A 19 -9.65 24.23 -13.22
CA ALA A 19 -9.07 24.87 -14.38
C ALA A 19 -8.72 26.32 -14.03
N VAL A 20 -7.43 26.62 -13.89
CA VAL A 20 -6.91 27.98 -13.93
C VAL A 20 -6.42 28.24 -15.35
N SER A 21 -7.16 29.10 -16.03
CA SER A 21 -6.90 29.59 -17.37
C SER A 21 -5.65 30.48 -17.43
N SER A 22 -4.99 30.43 -18.59
CA SER A 22 -4.03 31.39 -19.16
C SER A 22 -2.54 31.26 -18.76
N GLY A 23 -1.72 31.03 -19.79
CA GLY A 23 -0.34 31.54 -19.88
C GLY A 23 0.79 30.59 -19.45
N LEU A 24 1.49 30.05 -20.46
CA LEU A 24 2.94 29.77 -20.48
C LEU A 24 3.57 28.97 -19.32
N SER A 25 3.76 27.66 -19.53
CA SER A 25 5.07 26.96 -19.51
C SER A 25 4.86 25.46 -19.30
N LEU A 26 5.30 24.64 -20.25
CA LEU A 26 5.41 23.18 -20.09
C LEU A 26 6.64 22.87 -19.23
N THR A 27 6.66 23.32 -17.97
CA THR A 27 7.58 22.72 -17.00
C THR A 27 7.00 21.36 -16.65
N SER A 28 7.61 20.30 -17.19
CA SER A 28 7.43 18.92 -16.75
C SER A 28 7.35 18.90 -15.22
N GLN A 29 6.14 18.74 -14.69
CA GLN A 29 5.94 18.60 -13.26
C GLN A 29 6.63 17.29 -12.88
N MET A 30 7.86 17.36 -12.38
CA MET A 30 8.53 16.21 -11.81
C MET A 30 7.68 15.75 -10.63
N VAL A 31 6.84 14.73 -10.85
CA VAL A 31 6.07 14.07 -9.80
C VAL A 31 7.09 13.38 -8.90
N THR A 32 7.49 14.05 -7.82
CA THR A 32 8.34 13.44 -6.80
C THR A 32 7.53 12.36 -6.10
N PHE A 33 7.72 11.10 -6.51
CA PHE A 33 7.11 9.96 -5.82
C PHE A 33 7.77 9.79 -4.46
N ARG A 34 7.16 10.36 -3.42
CA ARG A 34 7.59 10.16 -2.04
C ARG A 34 7.13 8.77 -1.58
N PHE A 35 8.10 7.91 -1.28
CA PHE A 35 7.83 6.61 -0.69
C PHE A 35 7.84 6.72 0.82
N HIS A 36 6.80 6.18 1.42
CA HIS A 36 6.62 6.08 2.85
C HIS A 36 6.72 4.62 3.26
N GLN A 37 7.24 4.38 4.46
CA GLN A 37 7.29 3.04 5.02
C GLN A 37 6.01 2.80 5.83
N TYR A 38 5.26 1.76 5.46
CA TYR A 38 4.05 1.36 6.18
C TYR A 38 4.26 -0.01 6.82
N GLN A 39 3.75 -0.14 8.03
CA GLN A 39 3.55 -1.39 8.71
C GLN A 39 2.09 -1.77 8.63
N VAL A 40 1.81 -2.84 7.90
CA VAL A 40 0.45 -3.36 7.75
C VAL A 40 0.33 -4.65 8.56
N VAL A 41 -0.72 -4.73 9.36
CA VAL A 41 -1.08 -5.90 10.16
C VAL A 41 -2.45 -6.40 9.73
N GLY A 42 -2.58 -7.69 9.48
CA GLY A 42 -3.86 -8.30 9.08
C GLY A 42 -3.91 -9.79 9.38
N ARG A 43 -5.13 -10.33 9.37
CA ARG A 43 -5.43 -11.74 9.62
C ARG A 43 -6.46 -12.26 8.63
N ALA A 44 -6.56 -13.58 8.52
CA ALA A 44 -7.73 -14.21 7.91
C ALA A 44 -8.97 -14.02 8.81
N LEU A 45 -10.17 -14.11 8.25
CA LEU A 45 -11.39 -14.15 9.04
C LEU A 45 -11.43 -15.46 9.84
N PRO A 46 -11.92 -15.43 11.09
CA PRO A 46 -12.15 -16.64 11.86
C PRO A 46 -13.22 -17.49 11.15
N SER A 47 -13.01 -18.80 11.12
CA SER A 47 -13.93 -19.78 10.56
C SER A 47 -14.08 -20.93 11.56
N GLU A 48 -15.13 -21.75 11.45
CA GLU A 48 -15.36 -22.90 12.34
C GLU A 48 -14.17 -23.88 12.39
N LYS A 49 -13.33 -23.88 11.35
CA LYS A 49 -12.13 -24.71 11.28
C LYS A 49 -10.91 -24.10 11.98
N ASP A 50 -10.87 -22.77 12.10
CA ASP A 50 -9.74 -22.00 12.61
C ASP A 50 -10.28 -20.80 13.41
N GLU A 51 -10.56 -21.01 14.70
CA GLU A 51 -11.11 -19.98 15.60
C GLU A 51 -10.12 -18.83 15.85
N HIS A 52 -8.82 -19.12 15.81
CA HIS A 52 -7.76 -18.16 16.08
C HIS A 52 -6.76 -18.06 14.91
N PRO A 53 -7.13 -17.38 13.81
CA PRO A 53 -6.26 -17.25 12.65
C PRO A 53 -5.00 -16.45 12.98
N LYS A 54 -3.85 -16.92 12.46
CA LYS A 54 -2.55 -16.29 12.67
C LYS A 54 -2.53 -14.85 12.13
N ILE A 55 -2.01 -13.94 12.94
CA ILE A 55 -1.82 -12.54 12.58
C ILE A 55 -0.51 -12.38 11.79
N TYR A 56 -0.59 -11.70 10.65
CA TYR A 56 0.55 -11.37 9.80
C TYR A 56 0.87 -9.88 9.90
N ARG A 57 2.18 -9.58 10.01
CA ARG A 57 2.73 -8.22 10.00
C ARG A 57 3.81 -8.13 8.94
N MET A 58 3.75 -7.09 8.12
CA MET A 58 4.81 -6.81 7.15
C MET A 58 5.07 -5.31 7.03
N LYS A 59 6.34 -4.98 6.80
CA LYS A 59 6.80 -3.62 6.50
C LYS A 59 6.93 -3.48 4.99
N LEU A 60 6.29 -2.45 4.43
CA LEU A 60 6.13 -2.25 3.01
C LEU A 60 6.44 -0.80 2.66
N TRP A 61 7.20 -0.59 1.59
CA TRP A 61 7.35 0.72 0.98
C TRP A 61 6.22 0.96 -0.04
N ALA A 62 5.50 2.07 0.11
CA ALA A 62 4.41 2.50 -0.77
C ALA A 62 4.27 4.03 -0.76
N THR A 63 3.58 4.58 -1.76
CA THR A 63 3.32 6.03 -1.83
C THR A 63 2.19 6.44 -0.87
N ASN A 64 1.10 5.67 -0.87
CA ASN A 64 -0.10 5.94 -0.07
C ASN A 64 -0.53 4.69 0.71
N GLU A 65 -1.32 4.87 1.77
CA GLU A 65 -1.92 3.79 2.57
C GLU A 65 -2.70 2.76 1.71
N VAL A 66 -3.52 3.24 0.76
CA VAL A 66 -4.32 2.37 -0.12
C VAL A 66 -3.44 1.46 -0.97
N ARG A 67 -2.31 2.00 -1.47
CA ARG A 67 -1.32 1.22 -2.22
C ARG A 67 -0.60 0.21 -1.31
N ALA A 68 -0.30 0.59 -0.06
CA ALA A 68 0.26 -0.32 0.94
C ALA A 68 -0.68 -1.51 1.22
N LYS A 69 -1.98 -1.26 1.42
CA LYS A 69 -3.01 -2.30 1.61
C LYS A 69 -3.10 -3.26 0.42
N SER A 70 -3.07 -2.74 -0.81
CA SER A 70 -3.07 -3.58 -2.01
C SER A 70 -1.83 -4.47 -2.11
N LYS A 71 -0.65 -3.91 -1.81
CA LYS A 71 0.63 -4.62 -1.82
C LYS A 71 0.69 -5.71 -0.73
N PHE A 72 0.13 -5.45 0.44
CA PHE A 72 -0.04 -6.42 1.52
C PHE A 72 -0.80 -7.67 1.05
N TRP A 73 -1.99 -7.47 0.47
CA TRP A 73 -2.81 -8.57 -0.03
C TRP A 73 -2.17 -9.32 -1.21
N TYR A 74 -1.41 -8.62 -2.06
CA TYR A 74 -0.64 -9.24 -3.12
C TYR A 74 0.37 -10.27 -2.58
N PHE A 75 1.12 -9.90 -1.54
CA PHE A 75 2.09 -10.79 -0.91
C PHE A 75 1.43 -11.93 -0.13
N LEU A 76 0.38 -11.67 0.64
CA LEU A 76 -0.34 -12.73 1.35
C LEU A 76 -0.98 -13.75 0.41
N ARG A 77 -1.47 -13.31 -0.76
CA ARG A 77 -2.00 -14.24 -1.77
C ARG A 77 -0.93 -15.17 -2.32
N LYS A 78 0.30 -14.68 -2.50
CA LYS A 78 1.43 -15.47 -3.02
C LYS A 78 2.02 -16.41 -1.96
N LEU A 79 2.11 -15.96 -0.71
CA LEU A 79 2.76 -16.73 0.36
C LEU A 79 1.82 -17.67 1.11
N LYS A 80 0.57 -17.23 1.37
CA LYS A 80 -0.37 -17.91 2.28
C LYS A 80 -1.75 -18.15 1.68
N LYS A 81 -1.95 -17.85 0.38
CA LYS A 81 -3.23 -18.00 -0.34
C LYS A 81 -4.43 -17.24 0.29
N VAL A 82 -4.16 -16.27 1.18
CA VAL A 82 -5.21 -15.44 1.79
C VAL A 82 -5.60 -14.32 0.82
N LYS A 83 -6.90 -14.07 0.69
CA LYS A 83 -7.46 -13.01 -0.16
C LYS A 83 -8.03 -11.89 0.70
N SER A 84 -8.12 -10.69 0.14
CA SER A 84 -8.76 -9.55 0.82
C SER A 84 -10.24 -9.78 1.15
N SER A 85 -10.93 -10.69 0.46
CA SER A 85 -12.33 -11.03 0.74
C SER A 85 -12.50 -11.85 2.01
N ASN A 86 -11.51 -12.68 2.35
CA ASN A 86 -11.58 -13.64 3.45
C ASN A 86 -10.63 -13.23 4.59
N GLY A 87 -10.31 -11.95 4.67
CA GLY A 87 -9.35 -11.44 5.63
C GLY A 87 -9.62 -9.99 5.99
N GLN A 88 -9.12 -9.60 7.14
CA GLN A 88 -9.30 -8.28 7.73
C GLN A 88 -7.93 -7.64 7.98
N VAL A 89 -7.82 -6.35 7.62
CA VAL A 89 -6.70 -5.53 8.05
C VAL A 89 -7.01 -5.00 9.45
N LEU A 90 -6.10 -5.22 10.38
CA LEU A 90 -6.25 -4.81 11.78
C LEU A 90 -5.75 -3.39 12.00
N ALA A 91 -4.57 -3.08 11.46
CA ALA A 91 -3.95 -1.78 11.62
C ALA A 91 -3.02 -1.47 10.44
N ILE A 92 -2.93 -0.20 10.09
CA ILE A 92 -1.94 0.34 9.16
C ILE A 92 -1.26 1.50 9.87
N ASN A 93 0.04 1.35 10.13
CA ASN A 93 0.84 2.34 10.81
C ASN A 93 1.93 2.84 9.88
N GLU A 94 2.09 4.15 9.74
CA GLU A 94 3.23 4.73 9.05
C GLU A 94 4.46 4.74 9.97
N ILE A 95 5.62 4.36 9.43
CA ILE A 95 6.90 4.35 10.12
C ILE A 95 7.72 5.53 9.59
N PHE A 96 8.07 6.43 10.50
CA PHE A 96 8.99 7.52 10.24
C PHE A 96 10.38 7.19 10.78
N GLU A 97 11.41 7.67 10.09
CA GLU A 97 12.79 7.57 10.56
C GLU A 97 12.99 8.47 11.78
N LYS A 98 13.65 7.95 12.82
CA LYS A 98 13.80 8.68 14.10
C LYS A 98 14.74 9.87 13.99
N SER A 99 15.76 9.78 13.15
CA SER A 99 16.77 10.83 12.95
C SER A 99 16.99 11.09 11.46
N PRO A 100 16.19 11.97 10.84
CA PRO A 100 16.28 12.24 9.40
C PRO A 100 17.53 13.03 9.00
N THR A 101 18.22 13.64 9.96
CA THR A 101 19.39 14.52 9.74
C THR A 101 20.72 13.78 9.72
N THR A 102 20.76 12.53 10.20
CA THR A 102 21.97 11.72 10.27
C THR A 102 22.10 10.84 9.03
N ILE A 103 23.26 10.88 8.36
CA ILE A 103 23.56 9.99 7.23
C ILE A 103 23.73 8.56 7.77
N LYS A 104 23.00 7.61 7.17
CA LYS A 104 23.06 6.19 7.51
C LYS A 104 23.23 5.36 6.24
N ASN A 105 24.10 4.37 6.30
CA ASN A 105 24.27 3.41 5.21
C ASN A 105 23.24 2.29 5.35
N TYR A 106 22.33 2.16 4.38
CA TYR A 106 21.30 1.12 4.37
C TYR A 106 21.64 0.03 3.36
N GLY A 107 21.73 -1.22 3.81
CA GLY A 107 21.75 -2.39 2.93
C GLY A 107 20.33 -2.75 2.51
N TRP A 108 20.08 -2.87 1.21
CA TRP A 108 18.80 -3.34 0.67
C TRP A 108 19.01 -4.60 -0.16
N SER A 109 18.08 -5.55 -0.04
CA SER A 109 18.03 -6.73 -0.89
C SER A 109 16.70 -6.73 -1.63
N ALA A 110 16.77 -6.82 -2.96
CA ALA A 110 15.58 -6.97 -3.80
C ALA A 110 15.68 -8.26 -4.59
N VAL A 111 14.61 -9.04 -4.52
CA VAL A 111 14.42 -10.19 -5.40
C VAL A 111 13.56 -9.73 -6.56
N LYS A 112 14.17 -9.60 -7.75
CA LYS A 112 13.44 -9.40 -8.99
C LYS A 112 12.89 -10.77 -9.40
N ARG A 113 11.57 -10.85 -9.59
CA ARG A 113 10.94 -12.03 -10.19
C ARG A 113 11.02 -11.96 -11.70
#